data_AF-A0A7J7UNI1-F1
#
_entry.id   AF-A0A7J7UNI1-F1
#
_cell.length_a   1.000
_cell.length_b   1.000
_cell.length_c   1.000
_cell.angle_alpha   90.00
_cell.angle_beta   90.00
_cell.angle_gamma   90.00
#
_symmetry.space_group_name_H-M   'P 1'
#
loop_
_entity.id
_entity.type
_entity.pdbx_description
1 polymer ?
#
loop_
_entity_poly.entity_id
_entity_poly.type
_entity_poly.pdbx_seq_one_letter_code
_entity_poly.pdbx_strand_id
1 'polypeptide(L)'
;MLPAAPAEIAQRYRISKYPTLKLFRNGTVSKPERYSGDSIIYKPPGHSAPDMVYLGSMTNFDGIYNWIQDKCVPLVREITFENGEELTEEGLPFLILFHMKEDTESLEIFQNEVARQLISEKGAINFLHADCDKFRHPLLHIQKTPADCPVIAIDSFRHMYVFENFKDILIPGRLKQFVFDLHSGKLHREFHHGPDPTDTAQGQDAQDVASSPPESSFQKLAPSEYRYTLLRDRDEL
;
A
#
# COMPACT_ATOMS: atom_id res chain seq x y z
N MET A 1 29.36 9.67 29.43
CA MET A 1 29.10 8.60 28.44
C MET A 1 28.66 9.27 27.17
N LEU A 2 29.39 9.07 26.07
CA LEU A 2 28.97 9.50 24.73
C LEU A 2 27.61 8.84 24.40
N PRO A 3 26.65 9.55 23.81
CA PRO A 3 25.40 8.93 23.41
C PRO A 3 25.69 7.90 22.30
N ALA A 4 25.26 6.66 22.52
CA ALA A 4 25.31 5.60 21.53
C ALA A 4 24.64 6.08 20.24
N ALA A 5 25.21 5.73 19.09
CA ALA A 5 24.67 6.16 17.81
C ALA A 5 23.22 5.66 17.66
N PRO A 6 22.31 6.40 16.99
CA PRO A 6 20.91 5.99 16.83
C PRO A 6 20.71 4.56 16.27
N ALA A 7 21.68 4.06 15.50
CA ALA A 7 21.72 2.70 14.98
C ALA A 7 21.96 1.64 16.07
N GLU A 8 22.83 1.90 17.05
CA GLU A 8 23.15 0.95 18.13
C GLU A 8 21.95 0.75 19.07
N ILE A 9 21.17 1.81 19.32
CA ILE A 9 19.96 1.73 20.15
C ILE A 9 18.87 0.93 19.43
N ALA A 10 18.65 1.19 18.15
CA ALA A 10 17.68 0.44 17.34
C ALA A 10 18.02 -1.06 17.28
N GLN A 11 19.30 -1.39 17.09
CA GLN A 11 19.80 -2.76 17.09
C GLN A 11 19.66 -3.42 18.47
N ARG A 12 19.98 -2.70 19.55
CA ARG A 12 19.86 -3.19 20.94
C ARG A 12 18.44 -3.57 21.30
N TYR A 13 17.45 -2.81 20.84
CA TYR A 13 16.03 -3.06 21.12
C TYR A 13 15.31 -3.80 19.98
N ARG A 14 16.04 -4.30 18.98
CA ARG A 14 15.51 -5.04 17.83
C ARG A 14 14.36 -4.33 17.12
N ILE A 15 14.42 -3.00 17.04
CA ILE A 15 13.39 -2.19 16.41
C ILE A 15 13.66 -2.20 14.90
N SER A 16 12.90 -3.01 14.17
CA SER A 16 13.17 -3.33 12.75
C SER A 16 12.04 -2.96 11.78
N LYS A 17 10.89 -2.46 12.24
CA LYS A 17 9.70 -2.21 11.40
C LYS A 17 9.02 -0.87 11.68
N TYR A 18 8.53 -0.23 10.60
CA TYR A 18 7.71 1.00 10.53
C TYR A 18 8.32 2.24 11.21
N PRO A 19 7.88 3.48 10.92
CA PRO A 19 8.55 4.68 11.44
C PRO A 19 8.64 4.62 12.97
N THR A 20 9.88 4.62 13.45
CA THR A 20 10.18 4.47 14.87
C THR A 20 9.89 5.80 15.57
N LEU A 21 8.84 5.82 16.41
CA LEU A 21 8.59 6.95 17.29
C LEU A 21 9.73 7.04 18.31
N LYS A 22 10.61 8.03 18.15
CA LYS A 22 11.68 8.31 19.11
C LYS A 22 11.25 9.42 20.05
N LEU A 23 10.82 9.05 21.25
CA LEU A 23 10.45 9.99 22.30
C LEU A 23 11.68 10.40 23.13
N PHE A 24 12.07 11.68 23.07
CA PHE A 24 13.13 12.22 23.90
C PHE A 24 12.54 13.10 25.02
N ARG A 25 12.47 12.56 26.24
CA ARG A 25 12.03 13.30 27.43
C ARG A 25 13.24 13.68 28.29
N ASN A 26 13.39 14.97 28.59
CA ASN A 26 14.48 15.56 29.38
C ASN A 26 15.93 15.20 28.97
N GLY A 27 16.17 14.77 27.74
CA GLY A 27 17.51 14.44 27.23
C GLY A 27 18.33 15.66 26.79
N THR A 28 19.67 15.55 26.83
CA THR A 28 20.63 16.55 26.33
C THR A 28 20.56 16.74 24.82
N VAL A 29 20.25 15.68 24.08
CA VAL A 29 20.14 15.67 22.60
C VAL A 29 19.02 16.59 22.11
N SER A 30 17.89 16.61 22.81
CA SER A 30 16.72 17.46 22.52
C SER A 30 16.82 18.88 23.08
N LYS A 31 17.88 19.21 23.84
CA LYS A 31 18.03 20.52 24.51
C LYS A 31 18.05 21.72 23.54
N PRO A 32 18.69 21.65 22.35
CA PRO A 32 18.65 22.73 21.36
C PRO A 32 17.26 22.91 20.72
N GLU A 33 16.44 21.86 20.69
CA GLU A 33 15.12 21.87 20.04
C GLU A 33 13.98 22.28 21.01
N ARG A 34 14.21 22.28 22.34
CA ARG A 34 13.24 22.70 23.38
C ARG A 34 13.25 24.22 23.66
N TYR A 35 13.25 25.06 22.63
CA TYR A 35 13.25 26.52 22.84
C TYR A 35 11.97 27.05 23.53
N SER A 36 10.85 26.32 23.43
CA SER A 36 9.53 26.74 23.90
C SER A 36 8.80 25.73 24.82
N GLY A 37 9.47 24.63 25.21
CA GLY A 37 8.89 23.59 26.07
C GLY A 37 8.96 22.19 25.46
N ASP A 38 8.10 21.29 25.94
CA ASP A 38 7.95 19.94 25.36
C ASP A 38 7.25 20.01 24.01
N SER A 39 7.80 19.30 23.01
CA SER A 39 7.27 19.27 21.65
C SER A 39 7.34 17.85 21.07
N ILE A 40 6.45 17.55 20.12
CA ILE A 40 6.52 16.35 19.28
C ILE A 40 6.81 16.81 17.85
N ILE A 41 7.84 16.22 17.26
CA ILE A 41 8.29 16.54 15.91
C ILE A 41 8.35 15.24 15.10
N TYR A 42 7.69 15.21 13.96
CA TYR A 42 7.79 14.16 12.96
C TYR A 42 8.77 14.59 11.88
N LYS A 43 9.76 13.74 11.60
CA LYS A 43 10.76 13.95 10.54
C LYS A 43 10.42 13.02 9.38
N PRO A 44 9.87 13.53 8.27
CA PRO A 44 9.49 12.68 7.14
C PRO A 44 10.73 12.01 6.52
N PRO A 45 10.57 10.90 5.77
CA PRO A 45 11.67 10.30 5.03
C PRO A 45 12.20 11.26 3.94
N GLY A 46 13.52 11.28 3.75
CA GLY A 46 14.20 12.17 2.79
C GLY A 46 14.75 13.45 3.42
N HIS A 47 15.64 14.14 2.71
CA HIS A 47 16.28 15.38 3.21
C HIS A 47 15.54 16.66 2.76
N SER A 48 14.54 16.52 1.88
CA SER A 48 13.81 17.64 1.26
C SER A 48 12.54 18.02 2.01
N ALA A 49 11.93 17.08 2.75
CA ALA A 49 10.67 17.31 3.45
C ALA A 49 10.93 18.02 4.79
N PRO A 50 10.18 19.10 5.10
CA PRO A 50 10.36 19.83 6.36
C PRO A 50 9.85 19.03 7.56
N ASP A 51 10.48 19.23 8.72
CA ASP A 51 10.02 18.71 10.00
C ASP A 51 8.59 19.21 10.30
N MET A 52 7.73 18.30 10.79
CA MET A 52 6.34 18.61 11.14
C MET A 52 6.17 18.63 12.66
N VAL A 53 5.69 19.75 13.20
CA VAL A 53 5.50 19.93 14.64
C VAL A 53 4.04 19.67 15.03
N TYR A 54 3.82 18.90 16.09
CA TYR A 54 2.49 18.75 16.68
C TYR A 54 2.10 20.03 17.44
N LEU A 55 0.99 20.64 17.04
CA LEU A 55 0.48 21.90 17.64
C LEU A 55 -0.67 21.67 18.63
N GLY A 56 -1.11 20.42 18.82
CA GLY A 56 -2.20 20.08 19.73
C GLY A 56 -1.76 19.98 21.19
N SER A 57 -2.72 19.72 22.09
CA SER A 57 -2.42 19.55 23.51
C SER A 57 -1.63 18.27 23.78
N MET A 58 -0.49 18.40 24.44
CA MET A 58 0.38 17.29 24.84
C MET A 58 -0.21 16.39 25.94
N THR A 59 -1.31 16.80 26.56
CA THR A 59 -2.04 15.99 27.56
C THR A 59 -3.21 15.22 26.96
N ASN A 60 -3.57 15.48 25.70
CA ASN A 60 -4.65 14.79 25.00
C ASN A 60 -4.09 13.55 24.29
N PHE A 61 -4.30 12.38 24.89
CA PHE A 61 -3.87 11.10 24.31
C PHE A 61 -4.45 10.89 22.91
N ASP A 62 -5.75 11.07 22.70
CA ASP A 62 -6.40 10.82 21.41
C ASP A 62 -5.86 11.75 20.33
N GLY A 63 -5.64 13.03 20.68
CA GLY A 63 -5.08 14.02 19.77
C GLY A 63 -3.65 13.67 19.35
N ILE A 64 -2.81 13.20 20.27
CA ILE A 64 -1.44 12.77 19.99
C ILE A 64 -1.45 11.47 19.18
N TYR A 65 -2.25 10.48 19.59
CA TYR A 65 -2.35 9.18 18.95
C TYR A 65 -2.76 9.33 17.49
N ASN A 66 -3.84 10.07 17.21
CA ASN A 66 -4.31 10.29 15.84
C ASN A 66 -3.28 11.02 14.98
N TRP A 67 -2.59 12.03 15.53
CA TRP A 67 -1.55 12.74 14.79
C TRP A 67 -0.33 11.86 14.48
N ILE A 68 0.12 11.05 15.45
CA ILE A 68 1.23 10.11 15.24
C ILE A 68 0.80 9.02 14.25
N GLN A 69 -0.39 8.46 14.40
CA GLN A 69 -0.91 7.40 13.54
C GLN A 69 -1.00 7.85 12.07
N ASP A 70 -1.49 9.07 11.83
CA ASP A 70 -1.53 9.68 10.50
C ASP A 70 -0.13 9.85 9.85
N LYS A 71 0.90 10.13 10.64
CA LYS A 71 2.28 10.28 10.14
C LYS A 71 3.05 8.96 10.03
N CYS A 72 2.65 7.97 10.81
CA CYS A 72 3.34 6.69 10.88
C CYS A 72 2.75 5.63 9.95
N VAL A 73 1.47 5.76 9.59
CA VAL A 73 0.77 4.83 8.69
C VAL A 73 0.46 5.57 7.40
N PRO A 74 1.34 5.48 6.38
CA PRO A 74 1.11 6.17 5.11
C PRO A 74 -0.14 5.59 4.43
N LEU A 75 -0.83 6.43 3.65
CA LEU A 75 -1.98 6.01 2.86
C LEU A 75 -1.64 4.87 1.91
N VAL A 76 -0.47 4.96 1.27
CA VAL A 76 0.11 3.90 0.43
C VAL A 76 1.27 3.26 1.17
N ARG A 77 1.18 1.96 1.48
CA ARG A 77 2.19 1.22 2.26
C ARG A 77 3.09 0.37 1.37
N GLU A 78 4.36 0.22 1.72
CA GLU A 78 5.22 -0.77 1.07
C GLU A 78 4.81 -2.18 1.50
N ILE A 79 4.55 -3.07 0.54
CA ILE A 79 4.43 -4.51 0.82
C ILE A 79 5.78 -5.19 0.63
N THR A 80 6.15 -5.99 1.62
CA THR A 80 7.36 -6.79 1.68
C THR A 80 7.02 -8.21 2.14
N PHE A 81 7.98 -9.14 2.09
CA PHE A 81 7.74 -10.50 2.57
C PHE A 81 7.53 -10.56 4.09
N GLU A 82 8.03 -9.57 4.83
CA GLU A 82 7.95 -9.52 6.28
C GLU A 82 6.61 -8.99 6.80
N ASN A 83 5.87 -8.21 6.01
CA ASN A 83 4.57 -7.64 6.37
C ASN A 83 3.41 -8.17 5.51
N GLY A 84 3.67 -8.95 4.46
CA GLY A 84 2.65 -9.46 3.55
C GLY A 84 1.55 -10.25 4.27
N GLU A 85 1.93 -11.11 5.22
CA GLU A 85 0.98 -11.90 6.02
C GLU A 85 0.02 -10.98 6.82
N GLU A 86 0.56 -9.99 7.53
CA GLU A 86 -0.21 -9.00 8.28
C GLU A 86 -1.16 -8.19 7.37
N LEU A 87 -0.69 -7.77 6.19
CA LEU A 87 -1.51 -7.02 5.23
C LEU A 87 -2.66 -7.86 4.67
N THR A 88 -2.44 -9.17 4.45
CA THR A 88 -3.48 -10.07 3.98
C THR A 88 -4.50 -10.43 5.07
N GLU A 89 -4.10 -10.42 6.34
CA GLU A 89 -5.02 -10.62 7.47
C GLU A 89 -6.05 -9.48 7.61
N GLU A 90 -5.78 -8.30 7.07
CA GLU A 90 -6.76 -7.21 7.01
C GLU A 90 -7.99 -7.54 6.15
N GLY A 91 -7.90 -8.56 5.29
CA GLY A 91 -9.04 -9.06 4.50
C GLY A 91 -9.51 -8.14 3.38
N LEU A 92 -8.77 -7.06 3.08
CA LEU A 92 -9.07 -6.13 2.00
C LEU A 92 -8.28 -6.48 0.73
N PRO A 93 -8.88 -6.36 -0.47
CA PRO A 93 -8.15 -6.50 -1.72
C PRO A 93 -7.00 -5.49 -1.81
N PHE A 94 -6.01 -5.78 -2.64
CA PHE A 94 -4.84 -4.92 -2.81
C PHE A 94 -4.93 -4.13 -4.12
N LEU A 95 -4.68 -2.82 -4.07
CA LEU A 95 -4.31 -2.00 -5.22
C LEU A 95 -2.82 -1.69 -5.12
N ILE A 96 -2.01 -2.31 -5.98
CA ILE A 96 -0.55 -2.33 -5.87
C ILE A 96 0.08 -1.59 -7.05
N LEU A 97 0.96 -0.63 -6.76
CA LEU A 97 1.97 -0.15 -7.71
C LEU A 97 3.23 -1.01 -7.61
N PHE A 98 3.57 -1.72 -8.67
CA PHE A 98 4.89 -2.31 -8.88
C PHE A 98 5.80 -1.27 -9.52
N HIS A 99 6.88 -0.89 -8.85
CA HIS A 99 7.89 0.03 -9.38
C HIS A 99 9.31 -0.44 -9.05
N MET A 100 10.29 0.04 -9.82
CA MET A 100 11.70 -0.16 -9.52
C MET A 100 12.08 0.69 -8.31
N LYS A 101 12.97 0.21 -7.45
CA LYS A 101 13.34 0.92 -6.21
C LYS A 101 13.82 2.36 -6.45
N GLU A 102 14.45 2.62 -7.58
CA GLU A 102 14.97 3.92 -7.99
C GLU A 102 13.88 4.84 -8.57
N ASP A 103 12.74 4.30 -8.99
CA ASP A 103 11.62 5.04 -9.60
C ASP A 103 10.70 5.64 -8.52
N THR A 104 11.20 6.67 -7.85
CA THR A 104 10.41 7.41 -6.85
C THR A 104 9.35 8.32 -7.48
N GLU A 105 9.50 8.69 -8.74
CA GLU A 105 8.57 9.58 -9.46
C GLU A 105 7.21 8.90 -9.65
N SER A 106 7.20 7.65 -10.12
CA SER A 106 5.97 6.87 -10.27
C SER A 106 5.26 6.64 -8.94
N LEU A 107 6.02 6.41 -7.86
CA LEU A 107 5.46 6.27 -6.51
C LEU A 107 4.80 7.57 -6.03
N GLU A 108 5.44 8.73 -6.24
CA GLU A 108 4.87 10.03 -5.87
C GLU A 108 3.58 10.33 -6.65
N ILE A 109 3.58 10.06 -7.96
CA ILE A 109 2.36 10.17 -8.79
C ILE A 109 1.26 9.29 -8.21
N PHE A 110 1.55 8.01 -7.97
CA PHE A 110 0.56 7.08 -7.44
C PHE A 110 0.00 7.51 -6.07
N GLN A 111 0.86 7.95 -5.15
CA GLN A 111 0.43 8.46 -3.84
C GLN A 111 -0.50 9.66 -3.96
N ASN A 112 -0.15 10.62 -4.81
CA ASN A 112 -0.96 11.81 -5.06
C ASN A 112 -2.32 11.44 -5.68
N GLU A 113 -2.35 10.51 -6.64
CA GLU A 113 -3.58 10.07 -7.29
C GLU A 113 -4.49 9.25 -6.38
N VAL A 114 -3.94 8.38 -5.53
CA VAL A 114 -4.69 7.66 -4.51
C VAL A 114 -5.32 8.65 -3.52
N ALA A 115 -4.55 9.62 -3.02
CA ALA A 115 -5.05 10.65 -2.11
C ALA A 115 -6.11 11.57 -2.75
N ARG A 116 -6.01 11.81 -4.06
CA ARG A 116 -6.95 12.67 -4.79
C ARG A 116 -8.25 11.95 -5.17
N GLN A 117 -8.17 10.68 -5.56
CA GLN A 117 -9.29 9.97 -6.20
C GLN A 117 -9.94 8.90 -5.32
N LEU A 118 -9.21 8.31 -4.37
CA LEU A 118 -9.59 7.05 -3.70
C LEU A 118 -9.74 7.14 -2.18
N ILE A 119 -9.75 8.34 -1.59
CA ILE A 119 -9.93 8.49 -0.13
C ILE A 119 -11.24 7.85 0.36
N SER A 120 -12.29 7.85 -0.46
CA SER A 120 -13.55 7.17 -0.13
C SER A 120 -13.42 5.65 -0.01
N GLU A 121 -12.41 5.06 -0.66
CA GLU A 121 -12.20 3.62 -0.73
C GLU A 121 -11.22 3.10 0.32
N LYS A 122 -10.70 3.96 1.21
CA LYS A 122 -9.68 3.59 2.23
C LYS A 122 -10.10 2.40 3.13
N GLY A 123 -11.39 2.18 3.33
CA GLY A 123 -11.92 1.06 4.11
C GLY A 123 -12.31 -0.17 3.29
N ALA A 124 -12.20 -0.12 1.96
CA ALA A 124 -12.63 -1.16 1.04
C ALA A 124 -11.48 -1.82 0.27
N ILE A 125 -10.34 -1.13 0.14
CA ILE A 125 -9.15 -1.62 -0.58
C ILE A 125 -7.88 -1.09 0.09
N ASN A 126 -6.82 -1.90 0.07
CA ASN A 126 -5.52 -1.55 0.57
C ASN A 126 -4.62 -0.99 -0.53
N PHE A 127 -4.15 0.24 -0.36
CA PHE A 127 -3.23 0.89 -1.30
C PHE A 127 -1.79 0.53 -0.95
N LEU A 128 -1.10 -0.14 -1.86
CA LEU A 128 0.23 -0.66 -1.63
C LEU A 128 1.18 -0.28 -2.77
N HIS A 129 2.48 -0.35 -2.50
CA HIS A 129 3.50 -0.37 -3.53
C HIS A 129 4.52 -1.49 -3.25
N ALA A 130 5.13 -2.02 -4.29
CA ALA A 130 6.03 -3.16 -4.22
C ALA A 130 7.24 -2.97 -5.14
N ASP A 131 8.40 -3.43 -4.69
CA ASP A 131 9.64 -3.48 -5.47
C ASP A 131 9.53 -4.58 -6.55
N CYS A 132 9.61 -4.20 -7.83
CA CYS A 132 9.48 -5.11 -8.96
C CYS A 132 10.51 -6.25 -8.93
N ASP A 133 11.73 -6.00 -8.45
CA ASP A 133 12.79 -7.02 -8.43
C ASP A 133 12.55 -8.09 -7.34
N LYS A 134 11.93 -7.70 -6.23
CA LYS A 134 11.54 -8.64 -5.18
C LYS A 134 10.27 -9.43 -5.54
N PHE A 135 9.33 -8.78 -6.22
CA PHE A 135 8.00 -9.33 -6.54
C PHE A 135 7.88 -9.81 -8.00
N ARG A 136 8.96 -10.35 -8.57
CA ARG A 136 8.98 -10.89 -9.95
C ARG A 136 7.97 -12.01 -10.18
N HIS A 137 7.75 -12.87 -9.17
CA HIS A 137 6.83 -13.99 -9.30
C HIS A 137 5.37 -13.52 -9.39
N PRO A 138 4.88 -12.60 -8.53
CA PRO A 138 3.57 -11.95 -8.73
C PRO A 138 3.43 -11.20 -10.06
N LEU A 139 4.47 -10.51 -10.52
CA LEU A 139 4.46 -9.87 -11.85
C LEU A 139 4.28 -10.89 -12.98
N LEU A 140 4.93 -12.06 -12.88
CA LEU A 140 4.82 -13.12 -13.88
C LEU A 140 3.39 -13.66 -14.00
N HIS A 141 2.63 -13.75 -12.90
CA HIS A 141 1.22 -14.16 -12.92
C HIS A 141 0.37 -13.27 -13.84
N ILE A 142 0.68 -11.97 -13.89
CA ILE A 142 0.02 -11.00 -14.78
C ILE A 142 0.78 -10.77 -16.09
N GLN A 143 1.69 -11.68 -16.45
CA GLN A 143 2.48 -11.63 -17.68
C GLN A 143 3.32 -10.35 -17.82
N LYS A 144 3.79 -9.82 -16.70
CA LYS A 144 4.68 -8.66 -16.63
C LYS A 144 6.04 -9.05 -16.08
N THR A 145 7.02 -8.21 -16.36
CA THR A 145 8.40 -8.31 -15.86
C THR A 145 8.82 -6.98 -15.24
N PRO A 146 9.94 -6.91 -14.50
CA PRO A 146 10.45 -5.63 -14.00
C PRO A 146 10.70 -4.59 -15.11
N ALA A 147 10.95 -5.02 -16.34
CA ALA A 147 11.13 -4.11 -17.48
C ALA A 147 9.82 -3.42 -17.93
N ASP A 148 8.65 -3.98 -17.54
CA ASP A 148 7.35 -3.39 -17.81
C ASP A 148 6.92 -2.40 -16.72
N CYS A 149 7.65 -2.31 -15.61
CA CYS A 149 7.36 -1.37 -14.53
C CYS A 149 7.57 0.09 -14.99
N PRO A 150 6.73 1.04 -14.52
CA PRO A 150 5.72 0.90 -13.46
C PRO A 150 4.42 0.22 -13.93
N VAL A 151 3.90 -0.70 -13.11
CA VAL A 151 2.63 -1.42 -13.35
C VAL A 151 1.71 -1.26 -12.16
N ILE A 152 0.44 -0.90 -12.40
CA ILE A 152 -0.61 -0.92 -11.37
C ILE A 152 -1.46 -2.17 -11.58
N ALA A 153 -1.76 -2.88 -10.50
CA ALA A 153 -2.64 -4.03 -10.53
C ALA A 153 -3.50 -4.11 -9.27
N ILE A 154 -4.64 -4.79 -9.39
CA ILE A 154 -5.47 -5.19 -8.27
C ILE A 154 -5.27 -6.69 -8.03
N ASP A 155 -5.05 -7.10 -6.78
CA ASP A 155 -5.16 -8.50 -6.35
C ASP A 155 -6.36 -8.62 -5.41
N SER A 156 -7.38 -9.37 -5.86
CA SER A 156 -8.64 -9.56 -5.13
C SER A 156 -8.61 -10.75 -4.16
N PHE A 157 -7.46 -11.39 -3.97
CA PHE A 157 -7.29 -12.70 -3.32
C PHE A 157 -7.93 -13.88 -4.04
N ARG A 158 -8.59 -13.62 -5.17
CA ARG A 158 -9.06 -14.63 -6.12
C ARG A 158 -8.33 -14.50 -7.44
N HIS A 159 -8.34 -13.30 -7.98
CA HIS A 159 -7.75 -12.98 -9.28
C HIS A 159 -6.97 -11.67 -9.25
N MET A 160 -5.99 -11.57 -10.17
CA MET A 160 -5.26 -10.33 -10.43
C MET A 160 -5.76 -9.64 -11.70
N TYR A 161 -5.92 -8.32 -11.63
CA TYR A 161 -6.34 -7.46 -12.73
C TYR A 161 -5.31 -6.36 -12.97
N VAL A 162 -4.97 -6.10 -14.22
CA VAL A 162 -3.91 -5.12 -14.58
C VAL A 162 -4.57 -3.82 -15.02
N PHE A 163 -4.06 -2.69 -14.53
CA PHE A 163 -4.42 -1.38 -15.04
C PHE A 163 -3.70 -1.16 -16.38
N GLU A 164 -4.44 -0.80 -17.43
CA GLU A 164 -3.97 -0.86 -18.82
C GLU A 164 -2.63 -0.15 -19.06
N ASN A 165 -2.53 1.11 -18.65
CA ASN A 165 -1.36 1.96 -18.83
C ASN A 165 -1.15 2.83 -17.60
N PHE A 166 0.07 2.84 -17.06
CA PHE A 166 0.39 3.68 -15.90
C PHE A 166 0.05 5.16 -16.13
N LYS A 167 0.26 5.69 -17.34
CA LYS A 167 -0.01 7.11 -17.66
C LYS A 167 -1.47 7.50 -17.50
N ASP A 168 -2.38 6.56 -17.64
CA ASP A 168 -3.83 6.80 -17.52
C ASP A 168 -4.24 7.12 -16.08
N ILE A 169 -3.36 6.90 -15.09
CA ILE A 169 -3.58 7.32 -13.70
C ILE A 169 -3.79 8.83 -13.58
N LEU A 170 -3.16 9.61 -14.48
CA LEU A 170 -3.25 11.07 -14.49
C LEU A 170 -4.61 11.56 -15.01
N ILE A 171 -5.34 10.72 -15.75
CA ILE A 171 -6.66 11.04 -16.27
C ILE A 171 -7.65 10.95 -15.10
N PRO A 172 -8.34 12.06 -14.74
CA PRO A 172 -9.25 12.08 -13.60
C PRO A 172 -10.33 11.01 -13.71
N GLY A 173 -10.50 10.21 -12.65
CA GLY A 173 -11.55 9.21 -12.55
C GLY A 173 -11.16 7.83 -13.07
N ARG A 174 -10.09 7.68 -13.88
CA ARG A 174 -9.67 6.36 -14.40
C ARG A 174 -9.28 5.39 -13.29
N LEU A 175 -8.46 5.84 -12.35
CA LEU A 175 -8.02 5.01 -11.22
C LEU A 175 -9.22 4.64 -10.31
N LYS A 176 -10.13 5.60 -10.08
CA LYS A 176 -11.37 5.36 -9.34
C LYS A 176 -12.29 4.36 -10.05
N GLN A 177 -12.42 4.48 -11.37
CA GLN A 177 -13.21 3.56 -12.17
C GLN A 177 -12.66 2.15 -12.08
N PHE A 178 -11.34 1.97 -12.13
CA PHE A 178 -10.71 0.66 -11.99
C PHE A 178 -11.06 -0.04 -10.66
N VAL A 179 -11.08 0.70 -9.55
CA VAL A 179 -11.54 0.17 -8.24
C VAL A 179 -13.04 -0.11 -8.24
N PHE A 180 -13.84 0.75 -8.85
CA PHE A 180 -15.29 0.52 -8.98
C PHE A 180 -15.61 -0.73 -9.83
N ASP A 181 -14.85 -0.97 -10.90
CA ASP A 181 -15.00 -2.11 -11.79
C ASP A 181 -14.66 -3.42 -11.09
N LEU A 182 -13.74 -3.39 -10.12
CA LEU A 182 -13.50 -4.52 -9.22
C LEU A 182 -14.75 -4.83 -8.40
N HIS A 183 -15.28 -3.83 -7.67
CA HIS A 183 -16.39 -4.04 -6.74
C HIS A 183 -17.69 -4.42 -7.45
N SER A 184 -17.91 -3.92 -8.67
CA SER A 184 -19.07 -4.28 -9.50
C SER A 184 -18.93 -5.65 -10.18
N GLY A 185 -17.75 -6.29 -10.10
CA GLY A 185 -17.44 -7.52 -10.82
C GLY A 185 -17.23 -7.34 -12.33
N LYS A 186 -17.23 -6.09 -12.84
CA LYS A 186 -16.98 -5.78 -14.26
C LYS A 186 -15.62 -6.32 -14.70
N LEU A 187 -14.55 -6.16 -13.91
CA LEU A 187 -13.23 -6.68 -14.27
C LEU A 187 -13.20 -8.20 -14.51
N HIS A 188 -14.00 -8.95 -13.74
CA HIS A 188 -14.12 -10.40 -13.94
C HIS A 188 -14.95 -10.73 -15.18
N ARG A 189 -16.05 -9.99 -15.42
CA ARG A 189 -16.90 -10.14 -16.61
C ARG A 189 -16.11 -9.84 -17.89
N GLU A 190 -15.38 -8.73 -17.94
CA GLU A 190 -14.64 -8.31 -19.12
C GLU A 190 -13.46 -9.23 -19.44
N PHE A 191 -12.91 -9.92 -18.45
CA PHE A 191 -11.92 -10.95 -18.71
C PHE A 191 -12.50 -12.12 -19.53
N HIS A 192 -13.74 -12.52 -19.25
CA HIS A 192 -14.39 -13.61 -19.96
C HIS A 192 -15.00 -13.19 -21.29
N HIS A 193 -15.61 -12.00 -21.34
CA HIS A 193 -16.47 -11.57 -22.46
C HIS A 193 -15.91 -10.39 -23.27
N GLY A 194 -14.72 -9.87 -22.91
CA GLY A 194 -14.18 -8.65 -23.48
C GLY A 194 -14.89 -7.37 -22.97
N PRO A 195 -14.51 -6.19 -23.47
CA PRO A 195 -15.05 -4.90 -23.03
C PRO A 195 -16.57 -4.84 -23.19
N ASP A 196 -17.25 -4.18 -22.24
CA ASP A 196 -18.71 -4.03 -22.33
C ASP A 196 -19.13 -3.35 -23.66
N PRO A 197 -20.27 -3.73 -24.28
CA PRO A 197 -20.70 -3.22 -25.59
C PRO A 197 -20.88 -1.70 -25.67
N THR A 198 -21.04 -1.04 -24.52
CA THR A 198 -21.18 0.42 -24.41
C THR A 198 -19.87 1.17 -24.56
N ASP A 199 -18.71 0.52 -24.40
CA ASP A 199 -17.38 1.13 -24.49
C ASP A 199 -16.78 1.04 -25.91
N THR A 200 -17.38 0.29 -26.83
CA THR A 200 -16.93 0.17 -28.23
C THR A 200 -17.90 0.81 -29.22
N ALA A 201 -17.41 1.78 -29.99
CA ALA A 201 -18.04 2.16 -31.24
C ALA A 201 -17.91 0.99 -32.24
N GLN A 202 -18.97 0.20 -32.35
CA GLN A 202 -19.25 -0.82 -33.38
C GLN A 202 -18.21 -1.96 -33.55
N GLY A 203 -18.59 -3.13 -33.05
CA GLY A 203 -18.51 -4.38 -33.81
C GLY A 203 -17.14 -5.05 -33.94
N GLN A 204 -16.62 -5.59 -32.84
CA GLN A 204 -15.76 -6.77 -32.88
C GLN A 204 -16.25 -7.76 -31.82
N ASP A 205 -16.79 -8.89 -32.25
CA ASP A 205 -17.16 -9.99 -31.36
C ASP A 205 -15.91 -10.48 -30.61
N ALA A 206 -15.81 -10.14 -29.33
CA ALA A 206 -14.77 -10.69 -28.46
C ALA A 206 -15.02 -12.20 -28.32
N GLN A 207 -14.01 -13.02 -28.63
CA GLN A 207 -14.10 -14.46 -28.41
C GLN A 207 -14.20 -14.72 -26.90
N ASP A 208 -15.26 -15.42 -26.48
CA ASP A 208 -15.41 -15.87 -25.09
C ASP A 208 -14.18 -16.66 -24.66
N VAL A 209 -13.47 -16.13 -23.67
CA VAL A 209 -12.28 -16.78 -23.11
C VAL A 209 -12.74 -17.77 -22.05
N ALA A 210 -12.64 -19.07 -22.36
CA ALA A 210 -13.04 -20.15 -21.45
C ALA A 210 -12.12 -20.32 -20.22
N SER A 211 -10.99 -19.60 -20.16
CA SER A 211 -10.07 -19.63 -19.01
C SER A 211 -10.40 -18.54 -17.99
N SER A 212 -10.19 -18.84 -16.70
CA SER A 212 -10.32 -17.87 -15.61
C SER A 212 -9.22 -16.80 -15.63
N PRO A 213 -9.44 -15.61 -15.04
CA PRO A 213 -8.39 -14.61 -14.87
C PRO A 213 -7.20 -15.16 -14.07
N PRO A 214 -6.00 -14.57 -14.20
CA PRO A 214 -4.82 -14.99 -13.45
C PRO A 214 -5.12 -15.08 -11.95
N GLU A 215 -4.76 -16.19 -11.32
CA GLU A 215 -5.00 -16.39 -9.89
C GLU A 215 -4.18 -15.41 -9.03
N SER A 216 -4.74 -15.07 -7.87
CA SER A 216 -4.09 -14.24 -6.86
C SER A 216 -2.68 -14.74 -6.53
N SER A 217 -1.72 -13.82 -6.56
CA SER A 217 -0.36 -14.10 -6.12
C SER A 217 -0.19 -13.84 -4.63
N PHE A 218 -0.87 -12.82 -4.11
CA PHE A 218 -0.71 -12.37 -2.72
C PHE A 218 -1.49 -13.23 -1.73
N GLN A 219 -2.47 -14.02 -2.20
CA GLN A 219 -3.10 -15.07 -1.39
C GLN A 219 -2.07 -16.09 -0.86
N LYS A 220 -0.93 -16.25 -1.54
CA LYS A 220 0.17 -17.12 -1.08
C LYS A 220 0.95 -16.54 0.10
N LEU A 221 0.80 -15.25 0.39
CA LEU A 221 1.39 -14.59 1.56
C LEU A 221 0.44 -14.61 2.77
N ALA A 222 -0.81 -15.05 2.59
CA ALA A 222 -1.76 -15.20 3.69
C ALA A 222 -1.31 -16.25 4.70
N PRO A 223 -1.80 -16.18 5.97
CA PRO A 223 -1.53 -17.20 6.97
C PRO A 223 -1.81 -18.61 6.40
N SER A 224 -0.79 -19.45 6.43
CA SER A 224 -0.82 -20.75 5.76
C SER A 224 -1.38 -21.85 6.65
N GLU A 225 -2.26 -22.69 6.11
CA GLU A 225 -2.77 -23.91 6.76
C GLU A 225 -1.66 -24.91 7.11
N TYR A 226 -0.52 -24.85 6.39
CA TYR A 226 0.64 -25.69 6.69
C TYR A 226 1.35 -25.30 8.00
N ARG A 227 1.03 -24.12 8.56
CA ARG A 227 1.67 -23.58 9.78
C ARG A 227 0.66 -23.28 10.88
N TYR A 228 -0.56 -22.89 10.53
CA TYR A 228 -1.59 -22.48 11.48
C TYR A 228 -2.86 -23.29 11.30
N THR A 229 -3.56 -23.57 12.41
CA THR A 229 -4.97 -23.92 12.36
C THR A 229 -5.76 -22.63 12.13
N LEU A 230 -6.22 -22.41 10.91
CA LEU A 230 -6.98 -21.21 10.57
C LEU A 230 -8.39 -21.29 11.15
N LEU A 231 -8.75 -20.30 11.96
CA LEU A 231 -10.13 -20.08 12.40
C LEU A 231 -10.89 -19.33 11.30
N ARG A 232 -11.16 -19.99 10.17
CA ARG A 232 -12.17 -19.49 9.22
C ARG A 232 -13.51 -20.13 9.55
N ASP A 233 -14.57 -19.31 9.48
CA ASP A 233 -15.94 -19.62 9.88
C ASP A 233 -16.28 -21.09 9.67
N ARG A 234 -16.32 -21.83 10.79
CA ARG A 234 -17.27 -22.94 10.87
C ARG A 234 -18.61 -22.30 10.60
N ASP A 235 -19.29 -22.73 9.54
CA ASP A 235 -20.70 -22.47 9.34
C ASP A 235 -21.40 -22.54 10.70
N GLU A 236 -21.88 -21.40 11.17
CA GLU A 236 -22.83 -21.34 12.27
C GLU A 236 -24.09 -22.06 11.78
N LEU A 237 -24.16 -23.36 12.08
CA LEU A 237 -25.35 -24.20 11.97
C LEU A 237 -26.31 -23.94 13.12
#